data_AF-A0A8S2U6L1-F1
#
_entry.id   AF-A0A8S2U6L1-F1
#
_cell.length_a   1.000
_cell.length_b   1.000
_cell.length_c   1.000
_cell.angle_alpha   90.00
_cell.angle_beta   90.00
_cell.angle_gamma   90.00
#
_symmetry.space_group_name_H-M   'P 1'
#
loop_
_entity.id
_entity.type
_entity.pdbx_description
1 polymer ?
#
loop_
_entity_poly.entity_id
_entity_poly.type
_entity_poly.pdbx_seq_one_letter_code
_entity_poly.pdbx_strand_id
1 'polypeptide(L)'
;MIRRLRGGKAKIEDLPIFDKDGEILTNSKERLDRWKDYFNGLLNVPSNVDPLTIQQIIPATIDPNEQRRQDKAPSLKEVQCAIKQMKNG
;
A
#
# COMPACT_ATOMS: atom_id res chain seq x y z
N MET A 1 11.58 -11.06 9.75
CA MET A 1 10.41 -11.04 10.62
C MET A 1 9.21 -10.24 10.05
N ILE A 2 8.43 -10.84 9.15
CA ILE A 2 7.12 -10.30 8.71
C ILE A 2 6.19 -10.13 9.93
N ARG A 3 5.88 -8.88 10.30
CA ARG A 3 4.89 -8.56 11.33
C ARG A 3 3.50 -8.98 10.83
N ARG A 4 3.02 -10.14 11.30
CA ARG A 4 1.59 -10.47 11.23
C ARG A 4 0.82 -9.45 12.06
N LEU A 5 -0.11 -8.74 11.42
CA LEU A 5 -1.09 -7.92 12.13
C LEU A 5 -1.85 -8.86 13.08
N ARG A 6 -1.70 -8.68 14.38
CA ARG A 6 -2.51 -9.40 15.39
C ARG A 6 -3.92 -8.82 15.35
N GLY A 7 -4.69 -9.19 14.32
CA GLY A 7 -6.14 -9.16 14.39
C GLY A 7 -6.57 -10.10 15.52
N GLY A 8 -7.37 -9.59 16.45
CA GLY A 8 -7.73 -10.27 17.69
C GLY A 8 -8.38 -11.64 17.47
N LYS A 9 -8.39 -12.44 18.54
CA LYS A 9 -8.95 -13.80 18.67
C LYS A 9 -10.49 -13.87 18.49
N ALA A 10 -11.09 -12.95 17.76
CA ALA A 10 -12.49 -13.06 17.38
C ALA A 10 -12.58 -14.03 16.19
N LYS A 11 -13.54 -14.96 16.23
CA LYS A 11 -13.92 -15.74 15.04
C LYS A 11 -14.61 -14.79 14.05
N ILE A 12 -13.80 -14.01 13.33
CA ILE A 12 -14.29 -13.04 12.33
C ILE A 12 -14.85 -13.77 11.10
N GLU A 13 -14.47 -15.04 10.91
CA GLU A 13 -14.94 -15.90 9.83
C GLU A 13 -16.48 -16.08 9.82
N ASP A 14 -17.13 -15.99 10.99
CA ASP A 14 -18.58 -16.20 11.16
C ASP A 14 -19.39 -14.89 11.26
N LEU A 15 -18.75 -13.73 11.16
CA LEU A 15 -19.47 -12.46 11.26
C LEU A 15 -20.21 -12.15 9.95
N PRO A 16 -21.53 -11.89 10.00
CA PRO A 16 -22.27 -11.45 8.82
C PRO A 16 -21.68 -10.12 8.33
N ILE A 17 -21.41 -10.05 7.02
CA ILE A 17 -20.99 -8.81 6.37
C ILE A 17 -22.27 -8.07 5.99
N PHE A 18 -22.39 -6.82 6.42
CA PHE A 18 -23.52 -5.97 6.10
C PHE A 18 -23.18 -5.02 4.94
N ASP A 19 -24.19 -4.66 4.16
CA ASP A 19 -24.07 -3.59 3.18
C ASP A 19 -24.06 -2.20 3.84
N LYS A 20 -24.39 -1.14 3.09
CA LYS A 20 -24.44 0.24 3.63
C LYS A 20 -25.79 0.54 4.29
N ASP A 21 -26.83 -0.21 3.94
CA ASP A 21 -28.19 -0.04 4.41
C ASP A 21 -28.48 -0.92 5.65
N GLY A 22 -27.55 -1.82 5.99
CA GLY A 22 -27.61 -2.67 7.18
C GLY A 22 -28.11 -4.09 6.89
N GLU A 23 -28.21 -4.48 5.61
CA GLU A 23 -28.66 -5.80 5.19
C GLU A 23 -27.50 -6.80 5.11
N ILE A 24 -27.76 -8.06 5.44
CA ILE A 24 -26.74 -9.11 5.45
C ILE A 24 -26.43 -9.56 4.02
N LEU A 25 -25.16 -9.41 3.62
CA LEU A 25 -24.64 -9.91 2.36
C LEU A 25 -24.38 -11.41 2.45
N THR A 26 -25.10 -12.18 1.65
CA THR A 26 -24.96 -13.65 1.57
C THR A 26 -24.14 -14.07 0.35
N ASN A 27 -24.14 -13.28 -0.72
CA ASN A 27 -23.41 -13.56 -1.95
C ASN A 27 -21.92 -13.18 -1.84
N SER A 28 -21.03 -14.01 -2.35
CA SER A 28 -19.58 -13.76 -2.35
C SER A 28 -19.18 -12.53 -3.18
N LYS A 29 -19.84 -12.28 -4.31
CA LYS A 29 -19.59 -11.13 -5.17
C LYS A 29 -19.95 -9.83 -4.46
N GLU A 30 -21.12 -9.76 -3.84
CA GLU A 30 -21.59 -8.59 -3.10
C GLU A 30 -20.65 -8.28 -1.92
N ARG A 31 -20.16 -9.31 -1.22
CA ARG A 31 -19.15 -9.15 -0.18
C ARG A 31 -17.85 -8.57 -0.72
N LEU A 32 -17.38 -9.04 -1.86
CA LEU A 32 -16.17 -8.51 -2.51
C LEU A 32 -16.35 -7.04 -2.93
N ASP A 33 -17.51 -6.71 -3.52
CA ASP A 33 -17.84 -5.34 -3.90
C ASP A 33 -17.94 -4.43 -2.65
N ARG A 34 -18.52 -4.92 -1.56
CA ARG A 34 -18.57 -4.21 -0.27
C ARG A 34 -17.20 -3.94 0.33
N TRP A 35 -16.26 -4.88 0.21
CA TRP A 35 -14.86 -4.70 0.60
C TRP A 35 -14.15 -3.70 -0.30
N LYS A 36 -14.34 -3.80 -1.61
CA LYS A 36 -13.78 -2.86 -2.60
C LYS A 36 -14.21 -1.43 -2.31
N ASP A 37 -15.49 -1.20 -2.07
CA ASP A 37 -16.03 0.10 -1.71
C ASP A 37 -15.41 0.66 -0.42
N TYR A 38 -15.31 -0.18 0.62
CA TYR A 38 -14.71 0.21 1.89
C TYR A 38 -13.26 0.64 1.73
N PHE A 39 -12.44 -0.19 1.08
CA PHE A 39 -11.03 0.12 0.86
C PHE A 39 -10.83 1.28 -0.09
N ASN A 40 -11.71 1.47 -1.08
CA ASN A 40 -11.65 2.62 -1.95
C ASN A 40 -11.82 3.93 -1.15
N GLY A 41 -12.84 4.02 -0.29
CA GLY A 41 -13.01 5.21 0.56
C GLY A 41 -11.91 5.39 1.60
N LEU A 42 -11.41 4.29 2.16
CA LEU A 42 -10.38 4.31 3.20
C LEU A 42 -8.98 4.66 2.66
N LEU A 43 -8.60 4.14 1.49
CA LEU A 43 -7.25 4.24 0.96
C LEU A 43 -7.10 5.31 -0.13
N ASN A 44 -8.16 5.60 -0.89
CA ASN A 44 -8.15 6.62 -1.93
C ASN A 44 -8.72 7.95 -1.42
N VAL A 45 -8.34 8.34 -0.20
CA VAL A 45 -8.71 9.64 0.37
C VAL A 45 -8.07 10.73 -0.50
N PRO A 46 -8.84 11.75 -0.95
CA PRO A 46 -8.26 12.87 -1.67
C PRO A 46 -7.19 13.53 -0.79
N SER A 47 -6.03 13.78 -1.38
CA SER A 47 -4.96 14.46 -0.67
C SER A 47 -5.43 15.86 -0.26
N ASN A 48 -5.24 16.22 1.00
CA ASN A 48 -5.39 17.60 1.47
C ASN A 48 -4.24 18.49 1.00
N VAL A 49 -3.23 17.93 0.34
CA VAL A 49 -2.10 18.68 -0.18
C VAL A 49 -2.55 19.40 -1.45
N ASP A 50 -2.48 20.72 -1.40
CA ASP A 50 -2.72 21.58 -2.54
C ASP A 50 -1.77 21.24 -3.71
N PRO A 51 -2.30 21.04 -4.94
CA PRO A 51 -1.48 20.76 -6.12
C PRO A 51 -0.41 21.82 -6.40
N LEU A 52 -0.68 23.11 -6.13
CA LEU A 52 0.32 24.17 -6.30
C LEU A 52 1.50 23.99 -5.35
N THR A 53 1.24 23.57 -4.10
CA THR A 53 2.27 23.23 -3.12
C THR A 53 3.19 22.11 -3.62
N ILE A 54 2.64 21.09 -4.29
CA ILE A 54 3.44 20.00 -4.89
C ILE A 54 4.30 20.52 -6.04
N GLN A 55 3.75 21.37 -6.91
CA GLN A 55 4.48 21.94 -8.05
C GLN A 55 5.61 22.88 -7.62
N GLN A 56 5.51 23.48 -6.44
CA GLN A 56 6.54 24.34 -5.85
C GLN A 56 7.70 23.54 -5.23
N ILE A 57 7.60 22.21 -5.10
CA ILE A 57 8.70 21.39 -4.59
C ILE A 57 9.85 21.43 -5.60
N ILE A 58 10.91 22.13 -5.23
CA ILE A 58 12.15 22.17 -6.02
C ILE A 58 12.80 20.79 -5.94
N PRO A 59 13.14 20.14 -7.07
CA PRO A 59 13.90 18.90 -7.04
C PRO A 59 15.18 19.08 -6.24
N ALA A 60 15.49 18.13 -5.36
CA ALA A 60 16.73 18.16 -4.61
C ALA A 60 17.91 18.23 -5.59
N THR A 61 18.87 19.10 -5.31
CA THR A 61 20.14 19.08 -6.05
C THR A 61 20.90 17.84 -5.62
N ILE A 62 20.95 16.84 -6.50
CA ILE A 62 21.69 15.59 -6.29
C ILE A 62 23.09 15.77 -6.89
N ASP A 63 24.11 15.23 -6.23
CA ASP A 63 25.46 15.18 -6.80
C ASP A 63 25.43 14.49 -8.17
N PRO A 64 26.12 15.01 -9.20
CA PRO A 64 26.10 14.43 -10.54
C PRO A 64 26.50 12.94 -10.59
N ASN A 65 27.36 12.47 -9.68
CA ASN A 65 27.73 11.06 -9.61
C ASN A 65 26.61 10.21 -9.01
N GLU A 66 25.92 10.72 -8.00
CA GLU A 66 24.76 10.04 -7.41
C GLU A 66 23.61 9.97 -8.40
N GLN A 67 23.36 11.03 -9.18
CA GLN A 67 22.38 11.00 -10.26
C GLN A 67 22.70 9.89 -11.28
N ARG A 68 23.94 9.84 -11.77
CA ARG A 68 24.40 8.79 -12.69
C ARG A 68 24.29 7.38 -12.10
N ARG A 69 24.49 7.24 -10.79
CA ARG A 69 24.35 5.97 -10.09
C ARG A 69 22.89 5.50 -10.04
N GLN A 70 21.95 6.42 -9.83
CA GLN A 70 20.50 6.14 -9.78
C GLN A 70 19.90 5.86 -11.16
N ASP A 71 20.37 6.57 -12.19
CA ASP A 71 19.88 6.38 -13.58
C ASP A 71 20.39 5.08 -14.23
N LYS A 72 21.42 4.45 -13.66
CA LYS A 72 21.99 3.21 -14.17
C LYS A 72 21.13 2.01 -13.80
N ALA A 73 20.97 1.09 -14.75
CA ALA A 73 20.36 -0.21 -14.46
C ALA A 73 21.10 -0.94 -13.32
N PRO A 74 20.38 -1.58 -12.38
CA PRO A 74 20.99 -2.24 -11.24
C PRO A 74 21.89 -3.40 -11.69
N SER A 75 23.04 -3.54 -11.03
CA SER A 75 23.95 -4.65 -11.26
C SER A 75 23.44 -5.95 -10.62
N LEU A 76 23.89 -7.09 -11.13
CA LEU A 76 23.57 -8.41 -10.57
C LEU A 76 23.92 -8.50 -9.07
N LYS A 77 25.04 -7.90 -8.65
CA LYS A 77 25.48 -7.89 -7.25
C LYS A 77 24.52 -7.10 -6.36
N GLU A 78 24.06 -5.93 -6.82
CA GLU A 78 23.10 -5.11 -6.08
C GLU A 78 21.77 -5.85 -5.90
N VAL A 79 21.29 -6.52 -6.95
CA VAL A 79 20.06 -7.35 -6.89
C VAL A 79 20.23 -8.49 -5.88
N GLN A 80 21.34 -9.22 -5.94
CA GLN A 80 21.63 -10.31 -4.98
C GLN A 80 21.70 -9.80 -3.53
N CYS A 81 22.35 -8.64 -3.31
CA CYS A 81 22.42 -8.00 -2.00
C CYS A 81 21.03 -7.59 -1.50
N ALA A 82 20.20 -6.98 -2.35
CA ALA A 82 18.85 -6.59 -2.01
C ALA A 82 17.99 -7.79 -1.59
N ILE A 83 18.02 -8.88 -2.37
CA ILE A 83 17.30 -10.14 -2.05
C ILE A 83 17.75 -10.69 -0.69
N LYS A 84 19.06 -10.67 -0.41
CA LYS A 84 19.59 -11.14 0.88
C LYS A 84 19.09 -10.28 2.05
N GLN A 85 19.01 -8.96 1.88
CA GLN A 85 18.51 -8.05 2.92
C GLN A 85 17.01 -8.25 3.16
N MET A 86 16.22 -8.43 2.10
CA MET A 86 14.78 -8.69 2.21
C MET A 86 14.46 -9.97 3.00
N LYS A 87 15.32 -10.99 2.93
CA LYS A 87 15.12 -12.28 3.63
C LYS A 87 15.19 -12.17 5.16
N ASN A 88 15.83 -11.13 5.70
CA ASN A 88 15.97 -10.92 7.15
C ASN A 88 14.92 -9.93 7.72
N GLY A 89 14.06 -9.36 6.88
CA GLY A 89 13.02 -8.36 7.22
C GLY A 89 11.83 -8.95 7.93
#